data_AF-A0AAD7E6P2-F1
#
_entry.id   AF-A0AAD7E6P2-F1
#
_cell.length_a   1.000
_cell.length_b   1.000
_cell.length_c   1.000
_cell.angle_alpha   90.00
_cell.angle_beta   90.00
_cell.angle_gamma   90.00
#
_symmetry.space_group_name_H-M   'P 1'
#
loop_
_entity.id
_entity.type
_entity.pdbx_description
1 polymer ?
#
loop_
_entity_poly.entity_id
_entity_poly.type
_entity_poly.pdbx_seq_one_letter_code
_entity_poly.pdbx_strand_id
1 'polypeptide(L)' 'MSNSTITRKIGNSTFPAIGFGAMGISLYYYFLKRGVVESDEERFKAHVLDAAHAAGATFWDTADIYGDSEELLGK' A
#
# COMPACT_ATOMS: atom_id res chain seq x y z
N MET A 1 -4.62 12.44 20.51
CA MET A 1 -5.43 11.20 20.59
C MET A 1 -4.49 10.03 20.35
N SER A 2 -4.22 9.17 21.34
CA SER A 2 -3.44 7.96 21.08
C SER A 2 -4.32 6.99 20.29
N ASN A 3 -4.09 6.87 18.98
CA ASN A 3 -4.74 5.84 18.18
C ASN A 3 -4.16 4.50 18.59
N SER A 4 -4.83 3.81 19.52
CA SER A 4 -4.53 2.42 19.81
C SER A 4 -4.96 1.60 18.60
N THR A 5 -4.00 1.15 17.79
CA THR A 5 -4.26 0.31 16.62
C THR A 5 -4.87 -1.01 17.08
N ILE A 6 -6.11 -1.28 16.68
CA ILE A 6 -6.77 -2.57 16.92
C ILE A 6 -5.95 -3.65 16.19
N THR A 7 -5.70 -4.79 16.83
CA THR A 7 -4.91 -5.89 16.26
C THR A 7 -5.72 -7.19 16.14
N ARG A 8 -5.27 -8.07 15.25
CA ARG A 8 -5.82 -9.42 14.99
C ARG A 8 -4.68 -10.42 14.85
N LYS A 9 -4.93 -11.69 15.18
CA LYS A 9 -3.96 -12.77 14.98
C LYS A 9 -4.20 -13.47 13.64
N ILE A 10 -3.11 -13.74 12.91
CA ILE A 10 -3.08 -14.62 11.75
C ILE A 10 -2.03 -15.70 12.06
N GLY A 11 -2.50 -16.92 12.32
CA GLY A 11 -1.66 -17.98 12.90
C GLY A 11 -1.07 -17.56 14.25
N ASN A 12 0.26 -17.61 14.35
CA ASN A 12 1.00 -17.25 15.57
C ASN A 12 1.42 -15.77 15.61
N SER A 13 1.19 -15.01 14.54
CA SER A 13 1.61 -13.61 14.42
C SER A 13 0.45 -12.65 14.65
N THR A 14 0.75 -11.44 15.14
CA THR A 14 -0.22 -10.37 15.40
C THR A 14 -0.01 -9.24 14.41
N PHE A 15 -1.10 -8.79 13.79
CA PHE A 15 -1.10 -7.72 12.79
C PHE A 15 -2.10 -6.63 13.17
N PRO A 16 -1.93 -5.39 12.67
CA PRO A 16 -2.99 -4.41 12.63
C PRO A 16 -4.26 -5.00 12.00
N ALA A 17 -5.43 -4.66 12.55
CA ALA A 17 -6.71 -5.11 12.03
C ALA A 17 -7.01 -4.54 10.64
N ILE A 18 -6.37 -3.42 10.29
CA ILE A 18 -6.44 -2.77 8.98
C ILE A 18 -5.04 -2.75 8.35
N GLY A 19 -4.95 -3.23 7.12
CA GLY A 19 -3.75 -3.19 6.28
C GLY A 19 -3.90 -2.25 5.09
N PHE A 20 -2.93 -2.29 4.18
CA PHE A 20 -2.93 -1.51 2.93
C PHE A 20 -2.77 -2.44 1.72
N GLY A 21 -3.64 -2.31 0.72
CA GLY A 21 -3.54 -3.06 -0.53
C GLY A 21 -2.86 -2.26 -1.63
N ALA A 22 -1.78 -2.78 -2.20
CA ALA A 22 -0.93 -2.08 -3.17
C ALA A 22 -1.42 -2.14 -4.62
N MET A 23 -2.51 -2.85 -4.91
CA MET A 23 -3.05 -2.94 -6.28
C MET A 23 -3.35 -1.54 -6.88
N GLY A 24 -3.81 -0.59 -6.06
CA GLY A 24 -4.17 0.75 -6.51
C GLY A 24 -3.00 1.67 -6.89
N ILE A 25 -1.79 1.37 -6.42
CA ILE A 25 -0.58 2.16 -6.71
C ILE A 25 0.22 1.61 -7.90
N SER A 26 -0.16 0.44 -8.40
CA SER A 26 0.47 -0.19 -9.56
C SER A 26 0.37 0.64 -10.85
N LEU A 27 1.45 0.68 -11.65
CA LEU A 27 1.47 1.12 -13.05
C LEU A 27 0.43 0.40 -13.88
N TYR A 28 0.26 -0.90 -13.66
CA TYR A 28 -0.72 -1.71 -14.38
C TYR A 28 -2.14 -1.20 -14.12
N TYR A 29 -2.51 -0.96 -12.86
CA TYR A 29 -3.84 -0.44 -12.53
C TYR A 29 -4.04 0.99 -13.04
N TYR A 30 -3.00 1.83 -12.95
CA TYR A 30 -3.06 3.21 -13.42
C TYR A 30 -3.20 3.30 -14.95
N PHE A 31 -2.44 2.49 -15.68
CA PHE A 31 -2.54 2.35 -17.12
C PHE A 31 -3.93 1.85 -17.54
N LEU A 32 -4.45 0.81 -16.87
CA LEU A 32 -5.79 0.28 -17.13
C LEU A 32 -6.90 1.31 -16.89
N LYS A 33 -6.77 2.16 -15.87
CA LYS A 33 -7.88 3.03 -15.41
C LYS A 33 -7.79 4.47 -15.92
N ARG A 34 -6.59 5.00 -16.17
CA ARG A 34 -6.38 6.41 -16.54
C ARG A 34 -5.68 6.61 -17.88
N GLY A 35 -5.18 5.56 -18.53
CA GLY A 35 -4.58 5.61 -19.86
C GLY A 35 -3.25 6.39 -19.94
N VAL A 36 -2.81 7.01 -18.85
CA VAL A 36 -1.55 7.75 -18.73
C VAL A 36 -0.89 7.30 -17.44
N VAL A 37 0.36 6.83 -17.54
CA VAL A 37 1.21 6.55 -16.39
C VAL A 37 1.69 7.89 -15.82
N GLU A 38 1.29 8.21 -14.59
CA GLU A 38 1.93 9.29 -13.83
C GLU A 38 3.35 8.91 -13.45
N SER A 39 4.21 9.93 -13.30
CA SER A 39 5.60 9.75 -12.90
C SER A 39 5.72 9.06 -11.53
N ASP A 40 6.82 8.34 -11.29
CA ASP A 40 7.11 7.75 -9.98
C ASP A 40 6.99 8.79 -8.86
N GLU A 41 7.51 10.01 -9.07
CA GLU A 41 7.37 11.09 -8.09
C GLU A 41 5.91 11.44 -7.78
N GLU A 42 4.99 11.43 -8.74
CA GLU A 42 3.57 11.71 -8.49
C GLU A 42 2.88 10.55 -7.75
N ARG A 43 3.32 9.32 -8.03
CA ARG A 43 2.89 8.10 -7.32
C ARG A 43 3.40 8.07 -5.88
N PHE A 44 4.63 8.49 -5.65
CA PHE A 44 5.24 8.66 -4.32
C PHE A 44 4.69 9.91 -3.60
N LYS A 45 4.42 11.01 -4.31
CA LYS A 45 3.74 12.23 -3.80
C LYS A 45 2.31 11.96 -3.35
N ALA A 46 1.73 10.80 -3.69
CA ALA A 46 0.42 10.43 -3.16
C ALA A 46 0.39 10.35 -1.62
N HIS A 47 1.55 10.36 -0.92
CA HIS A 47 1.69 10.31 0.55
C HIS A 47 0.90 9.18 1.20
N VAL A 48 0.41 8.22 0.40
CA VAL A 48 -0.58 7.25 0.83
C VAL A 48 0.09 6.15 1.63
N LEU A 49 1.33 5.81 1.26
CA LEU A 49 2.18 4.88 2.01
C LEU A 49 2.62 5.51 3.33
N ASP A 50 3.07 6.77 3.31
CA ASP A 50 3.40 7.53 4.53
C ASP A 50 2.20 7.63 5.47
N ALA A 51 1.02 7.97 4.93
CA ALA A 51 -0.22 8.08 5.68
C ALA A 51 -0.69 6.72 6.21
N ALA A 52 -0.60 5.66 5.42
CA ALA A 52 -0.93 4.30 5.85
C ALA A 52 -0.01 3.87 7.00
N HIS A 53 1.30 4.11 6.88
CA HIS A 53 2.27 3.82 7.93
C HIS A 53 2.00 4.65 9.19
N ALA A 54 1.78 5.96 9.06
CA ALA A 54 1.44 6.85 10.18
C ALA A 54 0.11 6.49 10.86
N ALA A 55 -0.85 5.94 10.10
CA ALA A 55 -2.12 5.42 10.62
C ALA A 55 -1.99 4.04 11.29
N GLY A 56 -0.80 3.42 11.26
CA GLY A 56 -0.55 2.09 11.82
C GLY A 56 -1.03 0.94 10.93
N ALA A 57 -1.37 1.19 9.68
CA ALA A 57 -1.67 0.17 8.68
C ALA A 57 -0.36 -0.36 8.09
N THR A 58 0.37 -1.17 8.86
CA THR A 58 1.71 -1.70 8.51
C THR A 58 1.69 -3.11 7.92
N PHE A 59 0.50 -3.68 7.69
CA PHE A 59 0.34 -4.96 7.00
C PHE A 59 -0.02 -4.71 5.53
N TRP A 60 0.95 -4.86 4.63
CA TRP A 60 0.81 -4.47 3.22
C TRP A 60 0.66 -5.69 2.31
N ASP A 61 -0.31 -5.64 1.40
CA ASP A 61 -0.63 -6.68 0.43
C ASP A 61 -0.13 -6.29 -0.96
N THR A 62 0.59 -7.19 -1.60
CA THR A 62 1.14 -7.05 -2.95
C THR A 62 1.14 -8.40 -3.67
N ALA A 63 1.31 -8.39 -5.00
CA ALA A 63 1.38 -9.60 -5.81
C ALA A 63 2.04 -9.33 -7.18
N ASP A 64 2.63 -10.35 -7.80
CA ASP A 64 3.21 -10.29 -9.16
C ASP A 64 2.25 -9.69 -10.21
N ILE A 65 0.94 -9.99 -10.09
CA ILE A 65 -0.08 -9.52 -11.03
C ILE A 65 -0.40 -8.02 -10.86
N TYR A 66 0.02 -7.40 -9.75
CA TYR A 66 -0.10 -5.97 -9.52
C TYR A 66 1.06 -5.19 -10.19
N GLY A 67 1.65 -5.72 -11.25
CA GLY A 67 2.67 -5.02 -12.05
C GLY A 67 3.90 -4.65 -11.23
N ASP A 68 4.25 -3.36 -11.22
CA ASP A 68 5.44 -2.81 -10.53
C ASP A 68 5.20 -2.49 -9.04
N SER A 69 4.08 -2.89 -8.45
CA SER A 69 3.76 -2.52 -7.07
C SER A 69 4.83 -2.97 -6.06
N GLU A 70 5.46 -4.14 -6.26
CA GLU A 70 6.55 -4.62 -5.40
C GLU A 70 7.82 -3.76 -5.54
N GLU A 71 8.14 -3.32 -6.77
CA GLU A 71 9.26 -2.42 -7.03
C GLU A 71 9.01 -1.06 -6.38
N LEU A 72 7.78 -0.53 -6.47
CA LEU A 72 7.41 0.73 -5.82
C LEU A 72 7.47 0.65 -4.29
N LEU A 73 7.04 -0.46 -3.69
CA LEU A 73 7.12 -0.66 -2.24
C LEU A 73 8.55 -0.88 -1.72
N GLY A 74 9.46 -1.35 -2.58
CA GLY A 74 10.86 -1.60 -2.22
C GLY A 74 11.77 -0.36 -2.30
N LYS A 75 11.27 0.76 -2.82
CA LYS A 75 11.96 2.06 -2.89
C LYS A 75 11.83 2.80 -1.56
#